data_AF-A0A1B9B951-F1
#
_entry.id   AF-A0A1B9B951-F1
#
_cell.length_a   1.000
_cell.length_b   1.000
_cell.length_c   1.000
_cell.angle_alpha   90.00
_cell.angle_beta   90.00
_cell.angle_gamma   90.00
#
_symmetry.space_group_name_H-M   'P 1'
#
loop_
_entity.id
_entity.type
_entity.pdbx_description
1 polymer ?
#
loop_
_entity_poly.entity_id
_entity_poly.type
_entity_poly.pdbx_seq_one_letter_code
_entity_poly.pdbx_strand_id
1 'polypeptide(L)'
;MVNLFNKWAFYLSLLWLILSIHLVYSSLYVTWSYAPPSYVLWFLSVLTLILGLIGFKDKTNSASKLRSWFTVIISSILALVLFLGVIRLVIISEEKISSTHSPDGKYTINLYLVNGGATTAYEVLGVIDGPLWFSKKIYNDYRMDQADVEWKNNYTIAINGHILNLKRGETYSD
;
A
#
# COMPACT_ATOMS: atom_id res chain seq x y z
N MET A 1 -21.16 14.51 -23.81
CA MET A 1 -21.09 13.79 -22.51
C MET A 1 -20.23 12.53 -22.59
N VAL A 2 -20.50 11.60 -23.51
CA VAL A 2 -19.76 10.32 -23.63
C VAL A 2 -18.24 10.48 -23.89
N ASN A 3 -17.83 11.42 -24.76
CA ASN A 3 -16.41 11.73 -25.01
C ASN A 3 -15.68 12.26 -23.77
N LEU A 4 -16.37 13.00 -22.91
CA LEU A 4 -15.79 13.48 -21.66
C LEU A 4 -15.48 12.29 -20.73
N PHE A 5 -16.43 11.36 -20.57
CA PHE A 5 -16.23 10.13 -19.81
C PHE A 5 -15.10 9.26 -20.38
N ASN A 6 -15.01 9.13 -21.71
CA ASN A 6 -13.92 8.42 -22.39
C ASN A 6 -12.54 8.97 -21.98
N LYS A 7 -12.37 10.30 -22.06
CA LYS A 7 -11.11 10.97 -21.68
C LYS A 7 -10.79 10.80 -20.20
N TRP A 8 -11.74 11.09 -19.32
CA TRP A 8 -11.50 11.02 -17.88
C TRP A 8 -11.21 9.59 -17.43
N ALA A 9 -11.98 8.60 -17.89
CA ALA A 9 -11.75 7.21 -17.53
C ALA A 9 -10.35 6.73 -17.99
N PHE A 10 -9.89 7.19 -19.16
CA PHE A 10 -8.54 6.92 -19.62
C PHE A 10 -7.46 7.50 -18.70
N TYR A 11 -7.50 8.81 -18.40
CA TYR A 11 -6.49 9.42 -17.53
C TYR A 11 -6.54 8.90 -16.09
N LEU A 12 -7.73 8.63 -15.56
CA LEU A 12 -7.89 7.99 -14.25
C LEU A 12 -7.28 6.59 -14.23
N SER A 13 -7.51 5.77 -15.28
CA SER A 13 -6.92 4.43 -15.34
C SER A 13 -5.39 4.44 -15.33
N LEU A 14 -4.76 5.43 -15.96
CA LEU A 14 -3.32 5.62 -15.94
C LEU A 14 -2.82 6.10 -14.57
N LEU A 15 -3.53 7.03 -13.92
CA LEU A 15 -3.21 7.49 -12.58
C LEU A 15 -3.23 6.34 -11.58
N TRP A 16 -4.28 5.52 -11.60
CA TRP A 16 -4.41 4.36 -10.72
C TRP A 16 -3.36 3.29 -11.01
N LEU A 17 -2.98 3.11 -12.28
CA LEU A 17 -1.88 2.23 -12.65
C LEU A 17 -0.56 2.71 -12.03
N ILE A 18 -0.24 4.01 -12.16
CA ILE A 18 1.00 4.58 -11.60
C ILE A 18 1.03 4.44 -10.07
N LEU A 19 -0.07 4.76 -9.38
CA LEU A 19 -0.15 4.61 -7.93
C LEU A 19 -0.06 3.14 -7.50
N SER A 20 -0.64 2.21 -8.26
CA SER A 20 -0.55 0.77 -7.98
C SER A 20 0.88 0.25 -8.16
N ILE A 21 1.59 0.69 -9.21
CA ILE A 21 3.01 0.38 -9.42
C ILE A 21 3.84 0.93 -8.27
N HIS A 22 3.58 2.16 -7.83
CA HIS A 22 4.28 2.73 -6.68
C HIS A 22 3.99 1.98 -5.37
N LEU A 23 2.76 1.54 -5.14
CA LEU A 23 2.40 0.72 -3.98
C LEU A 23 3.23 -0.58 -3.93
N VAL A 24 3.35 -1.27 -5.07
CA VAL A 24 4.18 -2.48 -5.18
C VAL A 24 5.66 -2.16 -4.99
N TYR A 25 6.16 -1.11 -5.65
CA TYR A 25 7.55 -0.68 -5.53
C TYR A 25 7.93 -0.35 -4.08
N SER A 26 7.11 0.43 -3.39
CA SER A 26 7.36 0.81 -2.00
C SER A 26 7.38 -0.40 -1.07
N SER A 27 6.54 -1.40 -1.32
CA SER A 27 6.54 -2.67 -0.59
C SER A 27 7.79 -3.51 -0.84
N LEU A 28 8.34 -3.53 -2.06
CA LEU A 28 9.51 -4.34 -2.41
C LEU A 28 10.82 -3.76 -1.92
N TYR A 29 10.95 -2.44 -1.95
CA TYR A 29 12.20 -1.73 -1.60
C TYR A 29 12.18 -1.11 -0.20
N VAL A 30 11.13 -1.37 0.60
CA VAL A 30 10.99 -0.86 1.97
C VAL A 30 11.16 0.67 2.02
N THR A 31 10.55 1.36 1.06
CA THR A 31 10.57 2.82 0.96
C THR A 31 9.26 3.41 1.47
N TRP A 32 9.19 4.73 1.57
CA TRP A 32 7.92 5.40 1.87
C TRP A 32 6.87 5.04 0.83
N SER A 33 5.76 4.50 1.30
CA SER A 33 4.55 4.39 0.51
C SER A 33 3.73 5.66 0.69
N TYR A 34 3.31 6.26 -0.41
CA TYR A 34 2.35 7.38 -0.43
C TYR A 34 1.08 7.06 -1.21
N ALA A 35 0.96 5.81 -1.68
CA ALA A 35 -0.23 5.35 -2.37
C ALA A 35 -1.37 5.09 -1.36
N PRO A 36 -2.63 5.29 -1.78
CA PRO A 36 -3.76 4.84 -0.99
C PRO A 36 -3.67 3.32 -0.75
N PRO A 37 -4.30 2.81 0.33
CA PRO A 37 -4.41 1.37 0.55
C PRO A 37 -5.02 0.62 -0.64
N SER A 38 -4.66 -0.66 -0.78
CA SER A 38 -5.09 -1.51 -1.90
C SER A 38 -6.60 -1.53 -2.12
N TYR A 39 -7.40 -1.53 -1.05
CA TYR A 39 -8.87 -1.53 -1.14
C TYR A 39 -9.44 -0.22 -1.69
N VAL A 40 -8.81 0.93 -1.43
CA VAL A 40 -9.21 2.22 -1.99
C VAL A 40 -8.92 2.23 -3.49
N LEU A 41 -7.72 1.82 -3.89
CA LEU A 41 -7.35 1.71 -5.30
C LEU A 41 -8.23 0.70 -6.04
N TRP A 42 -8.58 -0.42 -5.39
CA TRP A 42 -9.50 -1.40 -5.95
C TRP A 42 -10.86 -0.76 -6.26
N PHE A 43 -11.48 -0.08 -5.29
CA PHE A 43 -12.76 0.59 -5.49
C PHE A 43 -12.69 1.63 -6.62
N LEU A 44 -11.64 2.45 -6.66
CA LEU A 44 -11.43 3.44 -7.72
C LEU A 44 -11.23 2.81 -9.10
N SER A 45 -10.57 1.65 -9.17
CA SER A 45 -10.39 0.91 -10.42
C SER A 45 -11.72 0.38 -10.96
N VAL A 46 -12.59 -0.15 -10.09
CA VAL A 46 -13.94 -0.62 -10.46
C VAL A 46 -14.81 0.55 -10.93
N LEU A 47 -14.78 1.69 -10.23
CA LEU A 47 -15.49 2.89 -10.66
C LEU A 47 -15.00 3.36 -12.04
N THR A 48 -13.70 3.33 -12.26
CA THR A 48 -13.08 3.70 -13.54
C THR A 48 -13.46 2.73 -14.66
N LEU A 49 -13.59 1.44 -14.36
CA LEU A 49 -14.09 0.44 -15.30
C LEU A 49 -15.53 0.74 -15.73
N ILE A 50 -16.42 1.06 -14.77
CA ILE A 50 -17.80 1.45 -15.07
C ILE A 50 -17.85 2.68 -15.98
N LEU A 51 -17.05 3.72 -15.65
CA LEU A 51 -16.92 4.92 -16.50
C LEU A 51 -16.35 4.58 -17.89
N GLY A 52 -15.39 3.66 -17.97
CA GLY A 52 -14.82 3.17 -19.22
C GLY A 52 -15.86 2.47 -20.10
N LEU A 53 -16.72 1.63 -19.52
CA LEU A 53 -17.81 0.96 -20.23
C LEU A 53 -18.86 1.96 -20.74
N ILE A 54 -19.20 2.99 -19.97
CA ILE A 54 -20.08 4.08 -20.43
C ILE A 54 -19.40 4.85 -21.57
N GLY A 55 -18.12 5.19 -21.42
CA GLY A 55 -17.30 5.88 -22.41
C GLY A 55 -17.05 5.10 -23.70
N PHE A 56 -17.20 3.77 -23.67
CA PHE A 56 -17.04 2.88 -24.83
C PHE A 56 -18.09 3.16 -25.94
N LYS A 57 -19.21 3.78 -25.58
CA LYS A 57 -20.23 4.23 -26.56
C LYS A 57 -19.73 5.37 -27.46
N ASP A 58 -18.58 5.97 -27.17
CA ASP A 58 -17.99 7.02 -27.97
C ASP A 58 -17.42 6.49 -29.31
N LYS A 59 -18.09 6.85 -30.41
CA LYS A 59 -17.66 6.51 -31.78
C LYS A 59 -17.10 7.71 -32.56
N THR A 60 -16.76 8.81 -31.88
CA THR A 60 -16.35 10.07 -32.52
C THR A 60 -15.11 9.93 -33.42
N ASN A 61 -14.07 9.23 -32.97
CA ASN A 61 -12.85 9.02 -33.75
C ASN A 61 -12.12 7.71 -33.36
N SER A 62 -11.16 7.29 -34.17
CA SER A 62 -10.36 6.08 -33.93
C SER A 62 -9.56 6.15 -32.61
N ALA A 63 -9.10 7.34 -32.23
CA ALA A 63 -8.39 7.55 -30.96
C ALA A 63 -9.29 7.26 -29.74
N SER A 64 -10.58 7.62 -29.79
CA SER A 64 -11.53 7.36 -28.70
C SER A 64 -11.85 5.87 -28.56
N LYS A 65 -11.92 5.15 -29.69
CA LYS A 65 -12.02 3.68 -29.67
C LYS A 65 -10.79 3.05 -29.01
N LEU A 66 -9.59 3.49 -29.40
CA LEU A 66 -8.34 2.99 -28.83
C LEU A 66 -8.28 3.24 -27.31
N ARG A 67 -8.55 4.47 -26.86
CA ARG A 67 -8.62 4.80 -25.43
C ARG A 67 -9.61 3.93 -24.68
N SER A 68 -10.81 3.71 -25.23
CA SER A 68 -11.83 2.87 -24.59
C SER A 68 -11.33 1.46 -24.34
N TRP A 69 -10.70 0.84 -25.35
CA TRP A 69 -10.12 -0.49 -25.22
C TRP A 69 -9.03 -0.54 -24.15
N PHE A 70 -8.08 0.40 -24.18
CA PHE A 70 -7.04 0.48 -23.14
C PHE A 70 -7.62 0.68 -21.75
N THR A 71 -8.58 1.59 -21.59
CA THR A 71 -9.22 1.85 -20.29
C THR A 71 -9.88 0.58 -19.74
N VAL A 72 -10.69 -0.11 -20.54
CA VAL A 72 -11.38 -1.33 -20.09
C VAL A 72 -10.38 -2.43 -19.75
N ILE A 73 -9.35 -2.64 -20.57
CA ILE A 73 -8.33 -3.66 -20.32
C ILE A 73 -7.54 -3.35 -19.03
N ILE A 74 -6.99 -2.13 -18.92
CA ILE A 74 -6.16 -1.72 -17.78
C ILE A 74 -6.98 -1.76 -16.49
N SER A 75 -8.19 -1.18 -16.48
CA SER A 75 -9.03 -1.14 -15.28
C SER A 75 -9.53 -2.52 -14.87
N SER A 76 -9.81 -3.42 -15.81
CA SER A 76 -10.18 -4.81 -15.50
C SER A 76 -9.03 -5.58 -14.86
N ILE A 77 -7.82 -5.46 -15.43
CA ILE A 77 -6.61 -6.11 -14.87
C ILE A 77 -6.29 -5.53 -13.49
N LEU A 78 -6.32 -4.20 -13.34
CA LEU A 78 -6.09 -3.54 -12.05
C LEU A 78 -7.11 -3.99 -11.01
N ALA A 79 -8.40 -4.02 -11.35
CA ALA A 79 -9.44 -4.48 -10.43
C ALA A 79 -9.19 -5.92 -9.98
N LEU A 80 -8.81 -6.82 -10.88
CA LEU A 80 -8.50 -8.21 -10.54
C LEU A 80 -7.28 -8.31 -9.61
N VAL A 81 -6.16 -7.65 -9.96
CA VAL A 81 -4.92 -7.71 -9.16
C VAL A 81 -5.11 -7.07 -7.79
N LEU A 82 -5.74 -5.90 -7.73
CA LEU A 82 -6.00 -5.21 -6.47
C LEU A 82 -7.01 -5.96 -5.60
N PHE A 83 -7.94 -6.71 -6.20
CA PHE A 83 -8.85 -7.58 -5.47
C PHE A 83 -8.11 -8.69 -4.71
N LEU A 84 -7.03 -9.24 -5.28
CA LEU A 84 -6.16 -10.17 -4.54
C LEU A 84 -5.53 -9.47 -3.32
N GLY A 85 -5.14 -8.20 -3.46
CA GLY A 85 -4.67 -7.38 -2.36
C GLY A 85 -5.74 -7.10 -1.29
N VAL A 86 -7.02 -7.06 -1.66
CA VAL A 86 -8.15 -6.96 -0.70
C VAL A 86 -8.36 -8.28 0.02
N ILE A 87 -8.32 -9.41 -0.71
CA ILE A 87 -8.42 -10.75 -0.10
C ILE A 87 -7.31 -10.96 0.94
N ARG A 88 -6.08 -10.49 0.67
CA ARG A 88 -4.98 -10.53 1.63
C ARG A 88 -5.38 -9.97 3.00
N LEU A 89 -6.14 -8.87 3.05
CA LEU A 89 -6.57 -8.23 4.31
C LEU A 89 -7.50 -9.10 5.14
N VAL A 90 -8.19 -10.06 4.52
CA VAL A 90 -9.08 -11.00 5.21
C VAL A 90 -8.31 -12.22 5.70
N ILE A 91 -7.28 -12.64 4.96
CA ILE A 91 -6.47 -13.83 5.27
C ILE A 91 -5.40 -13.50 6.32
N ILE A 92 -4.74 -12.35 6.18
CA ILE A 92 -3.64 -11.92 7.03
C ILE A 92 -4.19 -10.94 8.06
N SER A 93 -4.06 -11.30 9.33
CA SER A 93 -4.43 -10.43 10.44
C SER A 93 -3.21 -9.62 10.87
N GLU A 94 -3.36 -8.30 10.94
CA GLU A 94 -2.35 -7.39 11.48
C GLU A 94 -2.95 -6.73 12.73
N GLU A 95 -2.55 -7.20 13.91
CA GLU A 95 -3.04 -6.70 15.20
C GLU A 95 -2.05 -5.71 15.79
N LYS A 96 -2.48 -4.48 16.08
CA LYS A 96 -1.63 -3.49 16.72
C LYS A 96 -1.34 -3.89 18.17
N ILE A 97 -0.09 -4.22 18.46
CA ILE A 97 0.33 -4.64 19.81
C ILE A 97 0.80 -3.47 20.66
N SER A 98 1.48 -2.49 20.07
CA SER A 98 1.95 -1.32 20.80
C SER A 98 2.24 -0.12 19.89
N SER A 99 2.41 1.03 20.52
CA SER A 99 2.80 2.29 19.86
C SER A 99 3.84 2.95 20.73
N THR A 100 4.93 3.43 20.13
CA THR A 100 6.01 4.10 20.85
C THR A 100 6.37 5.41 20.18
N HIS A 101 6.85 6.37 20.97
CA HIS A 101 7.24 7.69 20.50
C HIS A 101 8.71 7.92 20.84
N SER A 102 9.45 8.56 19.93
CA SER A 102 10.81 9.00 20.26
C SER A 102 10.78 9.97 21.45
N PRO A 103 11.87 10.04 22.25
CA PRO A 103 11.95 10.99 23.36
C PRO A 103 11.66 12.46 22.98
N ASP A 104 11.92 12.86 21.73
CA ASP A 104 11.61 14.19 21.21
C ASP A 104 10.28 14.29 20.45
N GLY A 105 9.50 13.19 20.40
CA GLY A 105 8.18 13.11 19.77
C GLY A 105 8.17 13.13 18.24
N LYS A 106 9.31 13.13 17.56
CA LYS A 106 9.38 13.20 16.09
C LYS A 106 9.02 11.91 15.39
N TYR A 107 9.29 10.77 16.00
CA TYR A 107 8.97 9.46 15.44
C TYR A 107 7.85 8.83 16.26
N THR A 108 6.83 8.37 15.56
CA THR A 108 5.82 7.46 16.12
C THR A 108 5.94 6.15 15.37
N ILE A 109 6.19 5.07 16.11
CA ILE A 109 6.29 3.72 15.57
C ILE A 109 5.14 2.91 16.12
N ASN A 110 4.35 2.36 15.21
CA ASN A 110 3.34 1.36 15.54
C ASN A 110 3.91 -0.03 15.30
N LEU A 111 3.70 -0.92 16.26
CA LEU A 111 4.10 -2.30 16.18
C LEU A 111 2.86 -3.16 16.02
N TYR A 112 2.93 -4.09 15.08
CA TYR A 112 1.87 -5.01 14.74
C TYR A 112 2.37 -6.44 14.86
N LEU A 113 1.54 -7.30 15.42
CA LEU A 113 1.69 -8.74 15.33
C LEU A 113 0.95 -9.21 14.09
N VAL A 114 1.68 -9.79 13.15
CA VAL A 114 1.15 -10.28 11.87
C VAL A 114 0.97 -11.79 11.95
N ASN A 115 -0.24 -12.24 11.64
CA ASN A 115 -0.58 -13.65 11.52
C ASN A 115 -0.93 -13.97 10.06
N GLY A 116 -0.08 -14.76 9.39
CA GLY A 116 -0.30 -15.20 8.01
C GLY A 116 -1.30 -16.35 7.84
N GLY A 117 -1.83 -16.90 8.93
CA GLY A 117 -2.75 -18.05 8.95
C GLY A 117 -2.20 -19.30 9.65
N ALA A 118 -2.95 -20.40 9.58
CA ALA A 118 -2.76 -21.60 10.41
C ALA A 118 -1.38 -22.28 10.31
N THR A 119 -0.66 -22.12 9.19
CA THR A 119 0.62 -22.79 8.93
C THR A 119 1.82 -21.83 8.94
N THR A 120 1.60 -20.55 9.21
CA THR A 120 2.65 -19.52 9.22
C THR A 120 2.95 -19.11 10.65
N ALA A 121 4.22 -18.89 10.98
CA ALA A 121 4.57 -18.30 12.26
C ALA A 121 4.16 -16.82 12.30
N TYR A 122 4.05 -16.29 13.52
CA TYR A 122 3.85 -14.86 13.72
C TYR A 122 5.08 -14.05 13.29
N GLU A 123 4.84 -12.79 12.96
CA GLU A 123 5.86 -11.80 12.63
C GLU A 123 5.57 -10.51 13.41
N VAL A 124 6.63 -9.81 13.84
CA VAL A 124 6.51 -8.45 14.39
C VAL A 124 6.86 -7.44 13.30
N LEU A 125 5.89 -6.59 12.97
CA LEU A 125 6.02 -5.53 11.97
C LEU A 125 6.06 -4.16 12.65
N GLY A 126 7.10 -3.37 12.37
CA GLY A 126 7.22 -1.97 12.80
C GLY A 126 6.99 -1.00 11.64
N VAL A 127 6.05 -0.07 11.83
CA VAL A 127 5.67 0.93 10.82
C VAL A 127 5.76 2.33 11.41
N ILE A 128 6.41 3.24 10.67
CA ILE A 128 6.33 4.67 10.91
C ILE A 128 5.17 5.23 10.09
N ASP A 129 4.21 5.86 10.77
CA ASP A 129 3.14 6.59 10.12
C ASP A 129 3.59 8.01 9.77
N GLY A 130 3.25 8.44 8.56
CA GLY A 130 3.33 9.81 8.11
C GLY A 130 1.93 10.41 7.90
N PRO A 131 1.84 11.56 7.24
CA PRO A 131 0.55 12.20 6.95
C PRO A 131 -0.33 11.36 6.03
N LEU A 132 -1.62 11.25 6.35
CA LEU A 132 -2.66 10.60 5.51
C LEU A 132 -2.38 9.09 5.23
N TRP A 133 -1.77 8.77 4.08
CA TRP A 133 -1.44 7.40 3.65
C TRP A 133 0.06 7.14 3.65
N PHE A 134 0.85 8.11 4.09
CA PHE A 134 2.29 7.96 4.15
C PHE A 134 2.62 6.94 5.22
N SER A 135 3.33 5.89 4.84
CA SER A 135 3.81 4.90 5.79
C SER A 135 5.13 4.33 5.31
N LYS A 136 5.97 3.92 6.26
CA LYS A 136 7.21 3.21 5.97
C LYS A 136 7.36 2.05 6.95
N LYS A 137 7.49 0.84 6.40
CA LYS A 137 7.92 -0.33 7.16
C LYS A 137 9.40 -0.16 7.52
N ILE A 138 9.75 -0.33 8.78
CA ILE A 138 11.14 -0.18 9.25
C ILE A 138 11.67 -1.45 9.93
N TYR A 139 10.78 -2.33 10.33
CA TYR A 139 11.10 -3.55 11.04
C TYR A 139 10.14 -4.64 10.60
N ASN A 140 10.66 -5.82 10.30
CA ASN A 140 9.92 -7.03 10.02
C ASN A 140 10.77 -8.19 10.55
N ASP A 141 10.24 -8.97 11.49
CA ASP A 141 10.98 -10.05 12.14
C ASP A 141 10.10 -11.29 12.25
N TYR A 142 10.49 -12.33 11.51
CA TYR A 142 9.73 -13.56 11.38
C TYR A 142 9.95 -14.50 12.57
N ARG A 143 8.92 -15.29 12.94
CA ARG A 143 8.91 -16.17 14.12
C ARG A 143 9.06 -15.42 15.44
N MET A 144 8.45 -14.26 15.50
CA MET A 144 8.42 -13.42 16.68
C MET A 144 6.97 -13.11 17.06
N ASP A 145 6.62 -13.26 18.33
CA ASP A 145 5.26 -13.07 18.85
C ASP A 145 5.13 -11.90 19.84
N GLN A 146 6.26 -11.26 20.19
CA GLN A 146 6.34 -10.18 21.16
C GLN A 146 7.28 -9.09 20.66
N ALA A 147 7.05 -7.85 21.09
CA ALA A 147 7.92 -6.72 20.78
C ALA A 147 8.42 -6.07 22.08
N ASP A 148 9.69 -6.30 22.40
CA ASP A 148 10.44 -5.54 23.40
C ASP A 148 11.10 -4.33 22.74
N VAL A 149 10.89 -3.15 23.31
CA VAL A 149 11.17 -1.87 22.66
C VAL A 149 11.88 -0.93 23.59
N GLU A 150 13.04 -0.45 23.16
CA GLU A 150 13.85 0.50 23.92
C GLU A 150 14.38 1.63 23.03
N TRP A 151 14.10 2.88 23.40
CA TRP A 151 14.73 4.03 22.76
C TRP A 151 16.11 4.29 23.35
N LYS A 152 17.15 4.19 22.51
CA LYS A 152 18.54 4.49 22.92
C LYS A 152 18.86 5.99 22.87
N ASN A 153 18.17 6.72 22.00
CA ASN A 153 18.20 8.19 21.91
C ASN A 153 17.00 8.66 21.05
N ASN A 154 16.97 9.94 20.65
CA ASN A 154 15.87 10.54 19.89
C ASN A 154 15.61 9.92 18.50
N TYR A 155 16.55 9.18 17.92
CA TYR A 155 16.47 8.65 16.56
C TYR A 155 16.97 7.20 16.42
N THR A 156 17.33 6.55 17.53
CA THR A 156 17.80 5.16 17.57
C THR A 156 16.91 4.36 18.49
N ILE A 157 16.36 3.27 17.95
CA ILE A 157 15.47 2.36 18.64
C ILE A 157 16.04 0.94 18.58
N ALA A 158 15.86 0.18 19.66
CA ALA A 158 16.08 -1.26 19.69
C ALA A 158 14.71 -1.95 19.73
N ILE A 159 14.47 -2.91 18.84
CA ILE A 159 13.27 -3.75 18.81
C ILE A 159 13.76 -5.20 18.83
N ASN A 160 13.38 -5.96 19.86
CA ASN A 160 13.83 -7.35 20.09
C ASN A 160 15.36 -7.54 19.95
N GLY A 161 16.13 -6.56 20.42
CA GLY A 161 17.60 -6.57 20.35
C GLY A 161 18.19 -6.02 19.04
N HIS A 162 17.39 -5.82 17.99
CA HIS A 162 17.85 -5.21 16.74
C HIS A 162 17.84 -3.69 16.82
N ILE A 163 19.01 -3.07 16.61
CA ILE A 163 19.19 -1.62 16.72
C ILE A 163 19.03 -0.97 15.35
N LEU A 164 18.15 0.03 15.26
CA LEU A 164 17.85 0.79 14.05
C LEU A 164 18.08 2.28 14.24
N ASN A 165 18.89 2.90 13.38
CA ASN A 165 19.01 4.35 13.27
C ASN A 165 18.03 4.92 12.24
N LEU A 166 16.92 5.46 12.72
CA LEU A 166 15.83 6.00 11.89
C LEU A 166 16.27 7.21 11.07
N LYS A 167 17.19 8.04 11.60
CA LYS A 167 17.74 9.20 10.90
C LYS A 167 18.59 8.81 9.69
N ARG A 168 19.28 7.66 9.75
CA ARG A 168 20.03 7.10 8.62
C ARG A 168 19.15 6.27 7.68
N GLY A 169 17.88 6.06 8.03
CA GLY A 169 16.93 5.28 7.26
C GLY A 169 17.14 3.78 7.34
N GLU A 170 17.84 3.30 8.37
CA GLU A 170 18.10 1.87 8.61
C GLU A 170 16.78 1.11 8.84
N THR A 171 16.73 -0.13 8.33
CA THR A 171 15.57 -1.02 8.43
C THR A 171 16.05 -2.44 8.73
N TYR A 172 15.20 -3.26 9.34
CA TYR A 172 15.46 -4.69 9.58
C TYR A 172 14.37 -5.55 8.94
N SER A 173 14.77 -6.65 8.32
CA SER A 173 13.88 -7.64 7.69
C SER A 173 14.60 -9.00 7.68
N ASP A 174 13.97 -10.03 8.26
CA ASP A 174 14.44 -11.43 8.24
C ASP A 174 13.42 -12.36 7.54
#